data_AF-A0A6A3F0S5-F1
#
_entry.id   AF-A0A6A3F0S5-F1
#
_cell.length_a   1.000
_cell.length_b   1.000
_cell.length_c   1.000
_cell.angle_alpha   90.00
_cell.angle_beta   90.00
_cell.angle_gamma   90.00
#
_symmetry.space_group_name_H-M   'P 1'
#
loop_
_entity.id
_entity.type
_entity.pdbx_description
1 polymer ?
#
loop_
_entity_poly.entity_id
_entity_poly.type
_entity_poly.pdbx_seq_one_letter_code
_entity_poly.pdbx_strand_id
1 'polypeptide(L)'
;MTFLCPGVSIAQTTARLGLVRYKLVLQVYAALYLLLLLTVAMDSAVLNLLCVVAAIAAPSAVARLRTKMRMLFDIPGNFVLDVASAFVCAPCAVAQMASHAQAYHPGTCSFCARSTLEGYVRQ
;
A
#
# COMPACT_ATOMS: atom_id res chain seq x y z
N MET A 1 -8.99 -6.41 -6.26
CA MET A 1 -8.71 -5.01 -5.89
C MET A 1 -7.24 -4.66 -6.04
N THR A 2 -6.33 -5.44 -5.45
CA THR A 2 -4.91 -5.08 -5.40
C THR A 2 -4.23 -4.97 -6.76
N PHE A 3 -4.64 -5.76 -7.75
CA PHE A 3 -4.13 -5.64 -9.12
C PHE A 3 -4.68 -4.44 -9.90
N LEU A 4 -5.93 -4.03 -9.63
CA LEU A 4 -6.55 -2.88 -10.31
C LEU A 4 -6.20 -1.54 -9.64
N CYS A 5 -6.11 -1.53 -8.30
CA CYS A 5 -5.91 -0.34 -7.48
C CYS A 5 -5.05 -0.69 -6.25
N PRO A 6 -3.73 -0.91 -6.40
CA PRO A 6 -2.84 -1.27 -5.30
C PRO A 6 -2.83 -0.20 -4.20
N GLY A 7 -2.92 1.08 -4.56
CA GLY A 7 -2.97 2.19 -3.61
C GLY A 7 -4.18 2.15 -2.68
N VAL A 8 -5.36 1.75 -3.19
CA VAL A 8 -6.58 1.59 -2.37
C VAL A 8 -6.43 0.41 -1.42
N SER A 9 -5.91 -0.73 -1.89
CA SER A 9 -5.66 -1.89 -1.03
C SER A 9 -4.64 -1.59 0.09
N ILE A 10 -3.58 -0.82 -0.20
CA ILE A 10 -2.62 -0.39 0.83
C ILE A 10 -3.30 0.56 1.81
N ALA A 11 -4.04 1.58 1.32
CA ALA A 11 -4.73 2.54 2.17
C ALA A 11 -5.72 1.85 3.13
N GLN A 12 -6.48 0.86 2.64
CA GLN A 12 -7.39 0.05 3.45
C GLN A 12 -6.63 -0.74 4.52
N THR A 13 -5.52 -1.39 4.13
CA THR A 13 -4.69 -2.20 5.03
C THR A 13 -4.06 -1.34 6.13
N THR A 14 -3.44 -0.21 5.78
CA THR A 14 -2.77 0.68 6.76
C THR A 14 -3.76 1.35 7.70
N ALA A 15 -4.96 1.69 7.22
CA ALA A 15 -6.02 2.25 8.05
C ALA A 15 -6.56 1.21 9.05
N ARG A 16 -6.71 -0.05 8.62
CA ARG A 16 -7.15 -1.16 9.48
C ARG A 16 -6.15 -1.48 10.59
N LEU A 17 -4.85 -1.44 10.27
CA LEU A 17 -3.78 -1.68 11.24
C LEU A 17 -3.49 -0.46 12.12
N GLY A 18 -4.18 0.66 11.93
CA GLY A 18 -3.95 1.90 12.68
C GLY A 18 -2.58 2.56 12.42
N LEU A 19 -1.88 2.15 11.37
CA LEU A 19 -0.51 2.63 11.07
C LEU A 19 -0.51 4.02 10.42
N VAL A 20 -1.39 4.22 9.43
CA VAL A 20 -1.44 5.47 8.64
C VAL A 20 -2.89 5.80 8.28
N ARG A 21 -3.23 7.10 8.25
CA ARG A 21 -4.55 7.59 7.85
C ARG A 21 -4.85 7.25 6.39
N TYR A 22 -6.05 6.71 6.14
CA TYR A 22 -6.53 6.34 4.79
C TYR A 22 -6.34 7.46 3.74
N LYS A 23 -6.79 8.68 4.07
CA LYS A 23 -6.72 9.83 3.15
C LYS A 23 -5.29 10.20 2.76
N LEU A 24 -4.33 10.07 3.68
CA LEU A 24 -2.93 10.40 3.42
C LEU A 24 -2.33 9.42 2.40
N VAL A 25 -2.55 8.12 2.61
CA VAL A 25 -2.05 7.10 1.67
C VAL A 25 -2.66 7.28 0.29
N LEU A 26 -3.96 7.58 0.22
CA LEU A 26 -4.63 7.85 -1.06
C LEU A 26 -4.05 9.09 -1.78
N GLN A 27 -3.81 10.18 -1.06
CA GLN A 27 -3.19 11.39 -1.61
C GLN A 27 -1.77 11.12 -2.13
N VAL A 28 -0.97 10.34 -1.41
CA VAL A 28 0.38 9.95 -1.86
C VAL A 28 0.31 9.15 -3.16
N TYR A 29 -0.56 8.15 -3.25
CA TYR A 29 -0.72 7.37 -4.48
C TYR A 29 -1.25 8.22 -5.64
N ALA A 30 -2.19 9.13 -5.39
CA ALA A 30 -2.67 10.06 -6.41
C ALA A 30 -1.55 10.98 -6.93
N ALA A 31 -0.70 11.51 -6.04
CA ALA A 31 0.45 12.32 -6.41
C ALA A 31 1.48 11.52 -7.24
N LEU A 32 1.71 10.24 -6.91
CA LEU A 32 2.59 9.36 -7.67
C LEU A 32 2.08 9.12 -9.10
N TYR A 33 0.77 8.87 -9.26
CA TYR A 33 0.19 8.71 -10.60
C TYR A 33 0.24 10.02 -11.41
N LEU A 34 -0.01 11.16 -10.76
CA LEU A 34 0.10 12.47 -11.41
C LEU A 34 1.54 12.77 -11.84
N LEU A 35 2.53 12.44 -11.00
CA LEU A 35 3.95 12.59 -11.32
C LEU A 35 4.31 11.75 -12.54
N LEU A 36 3.85 10.50 -12.61
CA LEU A 36 4.06 9.63 -13.77
C LEU A 36 3.44 10.25 -15.04
N LEU A 37 2.21 10.76 -14.98
CA LEU A 37 1.57 11.42 -16.11
C LEU A 37 2.35 12.67 -16.57
N LEU A 38 2.86 13.45 -15.62
CA LEU A 38 3.70 14.62 -15.92
C LEU A 38 5.02 14.21 -16.56
N THR A 39 5.65 13.11 -16.15
CA THR A 39 6.89 12.61 -16.78
C THR A 39 6.68 12.18 -18.22
N VAL A 40 5.52 11.57 -18.52
CA VAL A 40 5.17 11.17 -19.88
C VAL A 40 4.82 12.38 -20.76
N ALA A 41 4.19 13.40 -20.16
CA ALA A 41 3.84 14.63 -20.87
C ALA A 41 5.02 15.59 -21.07
N MET A 42 5.97 15.60 -20.13
CA MET A 42 7.08 16.55 -20.06
C MET A 42 8.40 15.78 -19.95
N ASP A 43 9.16 15.72 -21.03
CA ASP A 43 10.44 15.00 -21.09
C ASP A 43 11.59 15.80 -20.42
N SER A 44 11.42 16.06 -19.13
CA SER A 44 12.38 16.82 -18.32
C SER A 44 13.19 15.87 -17.43
N ALA A 45 14.50 16.08 -17.37
CA ALA A 45 15.40 15.27 -16.55
C ALA A 45 15.03 15.28 -15.06
N VAL A 46 14.51 16.41 -14.56
CA VAL A 46 14.08 16.57 -13.16
C VAL A 46 12.89 15.66 -12.84
N LEU A 47 11.85 15.65 -13.71
CA LEU A 47 10.70 14.78 -13.52
C LEU A 47 11.09 13.30 -13.62
N ASN A 48 11.94 12.94 -14.58
CA ASN A 48 12.46 11.57 -14.70
C ASN A 48 13.23 11.13 -13.45
N LEU A 49 14.09 11.99 -12.89
CA LEU A 49 14.80 11.70 -11.64
C LEU A 49 13.82 11.50 -10.47
N LEU A 50 12.83 12.38 -10.32
CA LEU A 50 11.78 12.26 -9.30
C LEU A 50 11.00 10.96 -9.45
N CYS A 51 10.66 10.56 -10.68
CA CYS A 51 9.94 9.34 -10.97
C CYS A 51 10.76 8.09 -10.60
N VAL A 52 12.07 8.08 -10.89
CA VAL A 52 12.97 6.98 -10.50
C VAL A 52 13.06 6.87 -8.97
N VAL A 53 13.25 8.00 -8.28
CA VAL A 53 13.28 8.02 -6.80
C VAL A 53 11.96 7.50 -6.23
N ALA A 54 10.83 7.93 -6.78
CA ALA A 54 9.50 7.47 -6.37
C ALA A 54 9.29 5.96 -6.62
N ALA A 55 9.78 5.44 -7.75
CA ALA A 55 9.69 4.03 -8.11
C ALA A 55 10.48 3.12 -7.15
N ILE A 56 11.56 3.62 -6.54
CA ILE A 56 12.32 2.89 -5.51
C ILE A 56 11.68 3.08 -4.12
N ALA A 57 11.20 4.29 -3.83
CA ALA A 57 10.61 4.62 -2.55
C ALA A 57 9.32 3.82 -2.27
N ALA A 58 8.43 3.67 -3.26
CA ALA A 58 7.14 3.00 -3.06
C ALA A 58 7.26 1.52 -2.64
N PRO A 59 8.04 0.64 -3.33
CA PRO A 59 8.28 -0.73 -2.88
C PRO A 59 8.97 -0.80 -1.52
N SER A 60 9.91 0.12 -1.23
CA SER A 60 10.57 0.17 0.08
C SER A 60 9.57 0.48 1.21
N ALA A 61 8.59 1.35 0.97
CA ALA A 61 7.53 1.65 1.91
C ALA A 61 6.61 0.44 2.13
N VAL A 62 6.28 -0.30 1.06
CA VAL A 62 5.52 -1.55 1.14
C VAL A 62 6.28 -2.60 1.97
N ALA A 63 7.59 -2.75 1.77
CA ALA A 63 8.43 -3.66 2.56
C ALA A 63 8.48 -3.27 4.06
N ARG A 64 8.56 -1.96 4.36
CA ARG A 64 8.49 -1.45 5.74
C ARG A 64 7.12 -1.72 6.37
N LEU A 65 6.04 -1.52 5.63
CA LEU A 65 4.68 -1.84 6.10
C LEU A 65 4.53 -3.32 6.40
N ARG A 66 5.05 -4.19 5.52
CA ARG A 66 5.07 -5.64 5.73
C ARG A 66 5.86 -6.03 6.98
N THR A 67 7.02 -5.41 7.19
CA THR A 67 7.83 -5.64 8.40
C THR A 67 7.08 -5.21 9.65
N LYS A 68 6.46 -4.03 9.64
CA LYS A 68 5.65 -3.54 10.77
C LYS A 68 4.45 -4.43 11.06
N MET A 69 3.78 -4.93 10.02
CA MET A 69 2.71 -5.90 10.15
C MET A 69 3.20 -7.21 10.79
N ARG A 70 4.34 -7.75 10.35
CA ARG A 70 4.93 -8.95 10.97
C ARG A 70 5.27 -8.75 12.44
N MET A 71 5.83 -7.59 12.80
CA MET A 71 6.09 -7.24 14.20
C MET A 71 4.81 -7.14 15.03
N LEU A 72 3.71 -6.65 14.44
CA LEU A 72 2.43 -6.51 15.14
C LEU A 72 1.75 -7.87 15.41
N PHE A 73 1.97 -8.85 14.54
CA PHE A 73 1.39 -10.19 14.64
C PHE A 73 2.40 -11.27 15.09
N ASP A 74 3.58 -10.85 15.54
CA ASP A 74 4.68 -11.71 15.98
C ASP A 74 5.04 -12.83 14.99
N ILE A 75 5.04 -12.51 13.69
CA ILE A 75 5.33 -13.46 12.61
C ILE A 75 6.85 -13.49 12.38
N PRO A 76 7.53 -14.65 12.56
CA PRO A 76 8.96 -14.75 12.34
C PRO A 76 9.29 -14.51 10.86
N GLY A 77 10.34 -13.74 10.57
CA GLY A 77 10.75 -13.52 9.19
C GLY A 77 11.99 -12.64 9.01
N ASN A 78 12.50 -12.64 7.79
CA ASN A 78 13.68 -11.86 7.40
C ASN A 78 13.27 -10.55 6.72
N PHE A 79 13.97 -9.45 7.03
CA PHE A 79 13.78 -8.14 6.40
C PHE A 79 14.18 -8.15 4.91
N VAL A 80 15.28 -8.81 4.57
CA VAL A 80 15.78 -8.87 3.17
C VAL A 80 14.77 -9.55 2.26
N LEU A 81 14.16 -10.64 2.75
CA LEU A 81 13.13 -11.36 2.00
C LEU A 81 11.88 -10.49 1.76
N ASP A 82 11.52 -9.65 2.72
CA ASP A 82 10.40 -8.71 2.55
C ASP A 82 10.69 -7.67 1.48
N VAL A 83 11.89 -7.09 1.49
CA VAL A 83 12.33 -6.16 0.46
C VAL A 83 12.32 -6.85 -0.91
N ALA A 84 12.97 -8.01 -1.03
CA ALA A 84 12.98 -8.77 -2.28
C ALA A 84 11.57 -9.09 -2.79
N SER A 85 10.66 -9.54 -1.92
CA SER A 85 9.28 -9.85 -2.29
C SER A 85 8.49 -8.61 -2.76
N ALA A 86 8.76 -7.44 -2.16
CA ALA A 86 8.14 -6.18 -2.54
C ALA A 86 8.64 -5.67 -3.91
N PHE A 87 9.89 -5.96 -4.29
CA PHE A 87 10.44 -5.60 -5.60
C PHE A 87 10.06 -6.60 -6.72
N VAL A 88 9.96 -7.90 -6.42
CA VAL A 88 9.64 -8.94 -7.43
C VAL A 88 8.15 -8.96 -7.77
N CYS A 89 7.26 -8.92 -6.77
CA CYS A 89 5.82 -8.80 -6.98
C CYS A 89 5.17 -7.96 -5.88
N ALA A 90 5.32 -6.64 -5.97
CA ALA A 90 4.62 -5.68 -5.12
C ALA A 90 3.11 -5.97 -4.97
N PRO A 91 2.32 -6.19 -6.04
CA PRO A 91 0.88 -6.43 -5.89
C PRO A 91 0.57 -7.74 -5.18
N CYS A 92 1.39 -8.78 -5.34
CA CYS A 92 1.24 -10.04 -4.60
C CYS A 92 1.45 -9.83 -3.10
N ALA A 93 2.54 -9.13 -2.73
CA ALA A 93 2.86 -8.83 -1.34
C ALA A 93 1.75 -8.01 -0.67
N VAL A 94 1.20 -7.01 -1.38
CA VAL A 94 0.07 -6.21 -0.90
C VAL A 94 -1.20 -7.05 -0.80
N ALA A 95 -1.46 -7.95 -1.76
CA ALA A 95 -2.65 -8.79 -1.74
C ALA A 95 -2.62 -9.72 -0.52
N GLN A 96 -1.49 -10.36 -0.27
CA GLN A 96 -1.28 -11.19 0.92
C GLN A 96 -1.53 -10.39 2.21
N MET A 97 -0.93 -9.20 2.34
CA MET A 97 -1.13 -8.35 3.52
C MET A 97 -2.60 -7.93 3.70
N ALA A 98 -3.27 -7.54 2.61
CA ALA A 98 -4.67 -7.14 2.64
C ALA A 98 -5.60 -8.30 3.04
N SER A 99 -5.30 -9.53 2.58
CA SER A 99 -6.04 -10.73 2.98
C SER A 99 -5.85 -11.04 4.47
N HIS A 100 -4.62 -11.00 4.97
CA HIS A 100 -4.34 -11.23 6.40
C HIS A 100 -4.95 -10.16 7.31
N ALA A 101 -4.94 -8.90 6.89
CA ALA A 101 -5.56 -7.80 7.63
C ALA A 101 -7.09 -7.74 7.46
N GLN A 102 -7.69 -8.64 6.66
CA GLN A 102 -9.09 -8.64 6.26
C GLN A 102 -9.58 -7.24 5.80
N ALA A 103 -8.74 -6.58 5.01
CA ALA A 103 -8.91 -5.17 4.63
C ALA A 103 -10.11 -4.94 3.68
N TYR A 104 -10.60 -5.99 3.02
CA TYR A 104 -11.70 -5.97 2.07
C TYR A 104 -12.69 -7.12 2.30
N HIS A 105 -13.89 -7.03 1.73
CA HIS A 105 -14.85 -8.14 1.69
C HIS A 105 -14.64 -8.99 0.43
N PRO A 106 -14.54 -10.33 0.56
CA PRO A 106 -14.46 -11.21 -0.60
C PRO A 106 -15.67 -11.00 -1.52
N GLY A 107 -15.42 -10.86 -2.84
CA GLY A 107 -16.49 -10.70 -3.82
C GLY A 107 -17.05 -9.28 -3.99
N THR A 108 -16.60 -8.28 -3.22
CA THR A 108 -17.04 -6.88 -3.39
C THR A 108 -15.88 -5.92 -3.71
N CYS A 109 -16.17 -4.91 -4.52
CA CYS A 109 -15.26 -3.81 -4.84
C CYS A 109 -15.68 -2.58 -4.02
N SER A 110 -14.87 -2.19 -3.04
CA SER A 110 -15.11 -0.96 -2.29
C SER A 110 -13.87 -0.08 -2.30
N PHE A 111 -14.07 1.20 -2.61
CA PHE A 111 -13.06 2.27 -2.57
C PHE A 111 -13.03 3.00 -1.23
N CYS A 112 -13.87 2.60 -0.28
CA CYS A 112 -13.88 3.15 1.06
C CYS A 112 -13.06 2.28 2.01
N ALA A 113 -12.55 2.88 3.09
CA ALA A 113 -12.04 2.11 4.20
C ALA A 113 -13.18 1.28 4.80
N ARG A 114 -12.91 0.02 5.16
CA ARG A 114 -13.90 -0.81 5.84
C ARG A 114 -14.27 -0.17 7.18
N SER A 115 -15.57 -0.12 7.49
CA SER A 115 -16.07 0.31 8.80
C SER A 115 -15.36 -0.46 9.92
N THR A 116 -15.22 0.15 11.10
CA THR A 116 -14.66 -0.49 12.31
C THR A 116 -15.30 -1.87 12.54
N LEU A 117 -14.57 -2.81 13.16
CA LEU A 117 -15.15 -4.12 13.50
C LEU A 117 -16.50 -3.91 14.20
N GLU A 118 -17.48 -4.76 13.90
CA GLU A 118 -18.86 -4.59 14.39
C GLU A 118 -18.96 -4.55 15.93
N GLY A 119 -17.94 -5.02 16.65
CA GLY A 119 -17.84 -4.91 18.11
C GLY A 119 -17.41 -3.55 18.66
N TYR A 120 -17.04 -2.57 17.83
CA TYR A 120 -16.65 -1.20 18.25
C TYR A 120 -17.69 -0.14 17.91
N VAL A 121 -18.88 -0.54 17.44
CA VAL A 121 -20.02 0.37 17.35
C VAL A 121 -20.48 0.60 18.79
N ARG A 122 -20.10 1.77 19.31
CA ARG A 122 -20.35 2.25 20.67
C ARG A 122 -21.86 2.05 21.01
N GLN A 123 -22.15 1.16 21.97
CA GLN A 123 -23.39 1.24 22.76
C GLN A 123 -23.34 2.50 23.63
#